data_AF-A0AAD4E815-F1
#
_entry.id   AF-A0AAD4E815-F1
#
_cell.length_a   1.000
_cell.length_b   1.000
_cell.length_c   1.000
_cell.angle_alpha   90.00
_cell.angle_beta   90.00
_cell.angle_gamma   90.00
#
_symmetry.space_group_name_H-M   'P 1'
#
loop_
_entity.id
_entity.type
_entity.pdbx_description
1 polymer ?
#
loop_
_entity_poly.entity_id
_entity_poly.type
_entity_poly.pdbx_seq_one_letter_code
_entity_poly.pdbx_strand_id
1 'polypeptide(L)' 'SEYSWTPELSAKLLSAITDDPDIKQGLFPSPGANPRTGGKTKAAYHLVPCVILFEE' A
#
# COMPACT_ATOMS: atom_id res chain seq x y z
N SER A 1 -17.71 -9.67 -11.03
CA SER A 1 -16.78 -9.05 -12.00
C SER A 1 -15.46 -9.77 -11.89
N GLU A 2 -14.91 -10.26 -13.00
CA GLU A 2 -13.56 -10.82 -13.02
C GLU A 2 -12.58 -9.63 -13.10
N TYR A 3 -11.79 -9.41 -12.05
CA TYR A 3 -10.76 -8.36 -12.07
C TYR A 3 -9.61 -8.82 -12.94
N SER A 4 -9.46 -8.20 -14.11
CA SER A 4 -8.27 -8.37 -14.95
C SER A 4 -7.18 -7.40 -14.49
N TRP A 5 -5.96 -7.89 -14.35
CA TRP A 5 -4.82 -7.06 -13.98
C TRP A 5 -4.35 -6.25 -15.20
N THR A 6 -4.45 -4.92 -15.14
CA THR A 6 -4.04 -4.02 -16.23
C THR A 6 -2.84 -3.13 -15.86
N PRO A 7 -2.16 -2.54 -16.85
CA PRO A 7 -1.13 -1.52 -16.59
C PRO A 7 -1.65 -0.35 -15.76
N GLU A 8 -2.89 0.08 -15.96
CA GLU A 8 -3.53 1.15 -15.20
C GLU A 8 -3.72 0.76 -13.74
N LEU A 9 -4.14 -0.49 -13.48
CA LEU A 9 -4.24 -1.01 -12.10
C LEU A 9 -2.87 -1.07 -11.42
N SER A 10 -1.82 -1.40 -12.18
CA SER A 10 -0.44 -1.39 -11.70
C SER A 10 0.01 0.03 -11.35
N ALA A 11 -0.25 1.01 -12.21
CA ALA A 11 0.05 2.41 -11.95
C ALA A 11 -0.72 2.94 -10.73
N LYS A 12 -2.00 2.57 -10.59
CA LYS A 12 -2.84 2.93 -9.45
C LYS A 12 -2.29 2.33 -8.15
N LEU A 13 -1.91 1.05 -8.14
CA LEU A 13 -1.26 0.41 -6.99
C LEU A 13 0.04 1.11 -6.60
N LEU A 14 0.89 1.44 -7.59
CA LEU A 14 2.15 2.12 -7.33
C LEU A 14 1.91 3.50 -6.70
N SER A 15 1.01 4.31 -7.27
CA SER A 15 0.66 5.63 -6.70
C SER A 15 0.11 5.52 -5.28
N ALA A 16 -0.79 4.55 -5.02
CA ALA A 16 -1.38 4.30 -3.71
C ALA A 16 -0.32 3.98 -2.62
N ILE A 17 0.81 3.40 -3.02
CA ILE A 17 1.92 3.09 -2.14
C ILE A 17 2.90 4.27 -2.05
N THR A 18 3.24 4.91 -3.17
CA THR A 18 4.36 5.85 -3.23
C THR A 18 4.00 7.28 -2.84
N ASP A 19 2.74 7.67 -3.01
CA ASP A 19 2.30 9.05 -2.80
C ASP A 19 2.05 9.33 -1.32
N ASP A 20 1.78 8.29 -0.51
CA ASP A 20 1.70 8.38 0.94
C ASP A 20 3.01 7.86 1.58
N PRO A 21 3.84 8.76 2.16
CA PRO A 21 5.10 8.36 2.78
C PRO A 21 4.92 7.47 4.02
N ASP A 22 3.79 7.53 4.76
CA ASP A 22 3.50 6.61 5.87
C ASP A 22 3.20 5.21 5.33
N ILE A 23 2.42 5.10 4.25
CA ILE A 23 2.15 3.80 3.60
C ILE A 23 3.42 3.22 3.00
N LYS A 24 4.20 4.03 2.28
CA LYS A 24 5.49 3.62 1.73
C LYS A 24 6.42 3.09 2.82
N GLN A 25 6.58 3.84 3.91
CA GLN A 25 7.47 3.46 5.00
C GLN A 25 6.95 2.25 5.78
N GLY A 26 5.63 2.12 5.93
CA GLY A 26 4.99 0.99 6.61
C GLY A 26 5.08 -0.32 5.84
N LEU A 27 4.98 -0.26 4.51
CA LEU A 27 5.06 -1.44 3.62
C LEU A 27 6.50 -1.79 3.22
N PHE A 28 7.32 -0.77 2.96
CA PHE A 28 8.68 -0.88 2.44
C PHE A 28 9.65 -0.06 3.31
N PRO A 29 9.84 -0.45 4.58
CA PRO A 29 10.77 0.24 5.45
C PRO A 29 12.21 0.11 4.93
N SER A 30 13.03 1.12 5.21
CA SER A 30 14.45 1.08 4.89
C SER A 30 15.13 -0.17 5.47
N PRO A 31 16.08 -0.78 4.75
CA PRO A 31 16.83 -1.92 5.27
C PRO A 31 17.44 -1.62 6.65
N GLY A 32 17.24 -2.52 7.61
CA GLY A 32 17.72 -2.37 8.99
C GLY A 32 16.88 -1.44 9.87
N ALA A 33 15.86 -0.78 9.32
CA ALA A 33 14.87 -0.08 10.15
C ALA A 33 14.02 -1.11 10.91
N ASN A 34 13.76 -0.84 12.19
CA ASN A 34 12.68 -1.46 12.94
C ASN A 34 11.66 -0.35 13.25
N PRO A 35 10.82 0.03 12.26
CA PRO A 35 9.89 1.12 12.45
C PRO A 35 8.89 0.72 13.51
N ARG A 36 8.82 1.50 14.59
CA ARG A 36 7.67 1.44 15.49
C ARG A 36 6.51 2.05 14.73
N THR A 37 5.65 1.22 14.18
CA THR A 37 4.49 1.58 13.32
C THR A 37 3.39 2.35 14.05
N GLY A 38 3.70 3.02 15.17
CA GLY A 38 2.70 3.71 16.00
C GLY A 38 1.57 2.80 16.51
N GLY A 39 1.77 1.47 16.50
CA GLY A 39 0.74 0.48 16.82
C GLY A 39 -0.07 -0.05 15.63
N LYS A 40 0.12 0.47 14.42
CA LYS A 40 -0.49 -0.08 13.20
C LYS A 40 0.16 -1.41 12.83
N THR A 41 -0.64 -2.41 12.48
CA THR A 41 -0.12 -3.69 11.99
C THR A 41 0.27 -3.58 10.52
N LYS A 42 1.15 -4.46 10.03
CA LYS A 42 1.45 -4.56 8.59
C LYS A 42 0.18 -4.73 7.74
N ALA A 43 -0.81 -5.45 8.26
CA ALA A 43 -2.10 -5.63 7.59
C ALA A 43 -2.86 -4.31 7.41
N ALA A 44 -2.79 -3.39 8.39
CA ALA A 44 -3.42 -2.08 8.26
C ALA A 44 -2.84 -1.26 7.10
N TYR A 45 -1.52 -1.34 6.87
CA TYR A 45 -0.88 -0.69 5.73
C TYR A 45 -1.26 -1.32 4.39
N HIS A 46 -1.47 -2.64 4.34
CA HIS A 46 -1.95 -3.32 3.12
C HIS A 46 -3.43 -3.07 2.82
N LEU A 47 -4.25 -2.75 3.81
CA LEU A 47 -5.67 -2.47 3.60
C LEU A 47 -5.88 -1.19 2.78
N VAL A 48 -5.02 -0.19 2.92
CA VAL A 48 -5.10 1.09 2.21
C VAL A 48 -5.05 0.93 0.67
N PRO A 49 -4.04 0.26 0.07
CA PRO A 49 -4.07 0.03 -1.37
C PRO A 49 -5.22 -0.88 -1.81
N CYS A 50 -5.68 -1.82 -0.96
CA CYS A 50 -6.86 -2.64 -1.28
C CYS A 50 -8.12 -1.78 -1.41
N VAL A 51 -8.36 -0.86 -0.47
CA VAL A 51 -9.44 0.13 -0.54
C VAL A 51 -9.32 0.96 -1.82
N ILE A 52 -8.15 1.54 -2.09
CA ILE A 52 -7.96 2.38 -3.28
C ILE A 52 -8.20 1.61 -4.59
N LEU A 53 -7.84 0.33 -4.65
CA LEU A 53 -7.96 -0.47 -5.86
C LEU A 53 -9.36 -1.06 -6.06
N PHE A 54 -10.08 -1.37 -4.99
CA PHE A 54 -11.25 -2.23 -5.03
C PHE A 54 -12.52 -1.65 -4.38
N GLU A 55 -12.44 -0.55 -3.62
CA GLU A 55 -13.64 0.23 -3.28
C GLU A 55 -14.00 1.14 -4.48
N GLU A 56 -15.29 1.11 -4.85
CA GLU A 56 -15.89 1.94 -5.91
C GLU A 56 -16.14 3.38 -5.44
#